data_AF-A0A7G1IM92-F1
#
_entry.id   AF-A0A7G1IM92-F1
#
_cell.length_a   1.000
_cell.length_b   1.000
_cell.length_c   1.000
_cell.angle_alpha   90.00
_cell.angle_beta   90.00
_cell.angle_gamma   90.00
#
_symmetry.space_group_name_H-M   'P 1'
#
loop_
_entity.id
_entity.type
_entity.pdbx_description
1 polymer ?
#
loop_
_entity_poly.entity_id
_entity_poly.type
_entity_poly.pdbx_seq_one_letter_code
_entity_poly.pdbx_strand_id
1 'polypeptide(L)'
;MTTESVAPKAQELKAAQPAAAEAAETAATSAEARASKPTHVAETVAETVARLRKTFATGRTRSVEWRRNQLLQLQRLMEENEDAITDALAEDLDRNPVEAYIADIAVTVSEAKYAAKKVRKWMRRKYLLLEAPQLPGRGWVEYEPYGTVLIIGAWNYPFYLTLGPAVGAIAAGNTVILKPSEIAAASSRLIAELVPATSTATRSPWSKATAR
;
A
#
# COMPACT_ATOMS: atom_id res chain seq x y z
N MET A 1 47.32 5.53 -80.78
CA MET A 1 46.59 4.32 -81.20
C MET A 1 46.40 3.44 -79.97
N THR A 2 45.15 3.30 -79.54
CA THR A 2 44.57 2.33 -78.59
C THR A 2 45.49 1.73 -77.52
N THR A 3 45.37 2.23 -76.30
CA THR A 3 45.85 1.57 -75.07
C THR A 3 44.86 0.50 -74.63
N GLU A 4 45.38 -0.71 -74.41
CA GLU A 4 44.70 -1.91 -73.95
C GLU A 4 44.14 -1.77 -72.54
N SER A 5 43.02 -2.48 -72.32
CA SER A 5 42.32 -2.61 -71.05
C SER A 5 42.13 -4.10 -70.74
N VAL A 6 42.06 -4.41 -69.45
CA VAL A 6 41.57 -5.65 -68.78
C VAL A 6 42.63 -6.67 -68.35
N ALA A 7 43.04 -6.60 -67.07
CA ALA A 7 42.51 -7.45 -65.97
C ALA A 7 43.11 -6.98 -64.62
N PRO A 8 42.43 -7.18 -63.46
CA PRO A 8 42.70 -8.39 -62.71
C PRO A 8 41.50 -9.02 -61.97
N LYS A 9 41.77 -10.25 -61.49
CA LYS A 9 40.96 -11.23 -60.78
C LYS A 9 40.65 -10.86 -59.31
N ALA A 10 39.44 -11.22 -58.91
CA ALA A 10 38.99 -11.84 -57.65
C ALA A 10 39.41 -11.26 -56.28
N GLN A 11 38.41 -10.72 -55.56
CA GLN A 11 38.25 -10.88 -54.12
C GLN A 11 36.80 -11.26 -53.81
N GLU A 12 36.60 -12.41 -53.16
CA GLU A 12 35.32 -12.93 -52.70
C GLU A 12 34.79 -12.11 -51.50
N LEU A 13 33.60 -11.54 -51.64
CA LEU A 13 32.83 -10.93 -50.55
C LEU A 13 31.98 -12.02 -49.87
N LYS A 14 32.34 -12.33 -48.64
CA LYS A 14 31.65 -13.26 -47.73
C LYS A 14 30.24 -12.73 -47.42
N ALA A 15 29.22 -13.49 -47.81
CA ALA A 15 27.83 -13.23 -47.47
C ALA A 15 27.62 -13.37 -45.95
N ALA A 16 27.08 -12.32 -45.33
CA ALA A 16 26.61 -12.33 -43.95
C ALA A 16 25.13 -12.76 -43.91
N GLN A 17 24.84 -13.78 -43.10
CA GLN A 17 23.53 -14.12 -42.53
C GLN A 17 23.74 -14.34 -41.02
N PRO A 18 22.70 -14.38 -40.16
CA PRO A 18 21.63 -13.42 -39.92
C PRO A 18 21.51 -13.16 -38.40
N ALA A 19 22.19 -12.14 -37.85
CA ALA A 19 22.17 -11.86 -36.40
C ALA A 19 20.96 -11.03 -35.92
N ALA A 20 20.14 -10.51 -36.84
CA ALA A 20 19.04 -9.60 -36.52
C ALA A 20 17.72 -10.29 -36.16
N ALA A 21 17.53 -11.56 -36.55
CA ALA A 21 16.28 -12.30 -36.28
C ALA A 21 16.25 -12.89 -34.86
N GLU A 22 17.39 -13.36 -34.35
CA GLU A 22 17.51 -14.02 -33.04
C GLU A 22 17.40 -13.02 -31.87
N ALA A 23 17.78 -11.76 -32.10
CA ALA A 23 17.64 -10.65 -31.15
C ALA A 23 16.18 -10.15 -31.02
N ALA A 24 15.36 -10.34 -32.06
CA ALA A 24 13.94 -9.96 -32.03
C ALA A 24 13.09 -11.00 -31.30
N GLU A 25 13.45 -12.28 -31.43
CA GLU A 25 12.73 -13.39 -30.78
C GLU A 25 13.03 -13.44 -29.26
N THR A 26 14.29 -13.21 -28.85
CA THR A 26 14.68 -13.11 -27.43
C THR A 26 14.13 -11.86 -26.72
N ALA A 27 13.88 -10.77 -27.45
CA ALA A 27 13.19 -9.59 -26.92
C ALA A 27 11.69 -9.83 -26.73
N ALA A 28 11.05 -10.60 -27.62
CA ALA A 28 9.64 -10.99 -27.50
C ALA A 28 9.41 -11.93 -26.30
N THR A 29 10.28 -12.94 -26.08
CA THR A 29 10.16 -13.85 -24.93
C THR A 29 10.40 -13.15 -23.59
N SER A 30 11.19 -12.07 -23.58
CA SER A 30 11.48 -11.27 -22.38
C SER A 30 10.35 -10.29 -22.01
N ALA A 31 9.48 -9.96 -22.97
CA ALA A 31 8.32 -9.10 -22.76
C ALA A 31 7.12 -9.88 -22.18
N GLU A 32 6.92 -11.14 -22.58
CA GLU A 32 5.90 -12.03 -22.02
C GLU A 32 6.18 -12.46 -20.56
N ALA A 33 7.45 -12.45 -20.14
CA ALA A 33 7.82 -12.69 -18.75
C ALA A 33 7.52 -11.50 -17.80
N ARG A 34 7.15 -10.31 -18.31
CA ARG A 34 6.90 -9.10 -17.51
C ARG A 34 5.41 -8.81 -17.23
N ALA A 35 4.50 -9.69 -17.63
CA ALA A 35 3.06 -9.48 -17.45
C ALA A 35 2.35 -10.65 -16.73
N SER A 36 2.99 -11.28 -15.74
CA SER A 36 2.24 -12.08 -14.77
C SER A 36 1.77 -11.15 -13.65
N LYS A 37 0.62 -10.49 -13.82
CA LYS A 37 -0.15 -9.99 -12.67
C LYS A 37 -0.31 -11.16 -11.68
N PRO A 38 -0.02 -10.99 -10.38
CA PRO A 38 -0.20 -12.07 -9.44
C PRO A 38 -1.67 -12.47 -9.46
N THR A 39 -1.96 -13.68 -9.95
CA THR A 39 -3.26 -14.32 -9.83
C THR A 39 -3.50 -14.54 -8.35
N HIS A 40 -4.16 -13.60 -7.69
CA HIS A 40 -4.68 -13.80 -6.34
C HIS A 40 -5.71 -14.92 -6.45
N VAL A 41 -5.36 -16.13 -6.01
CA VAL A 41 -6.36 -17.13 -5.64
C VAL A 41 -7.25 -16.44 -4.61
N ALA A 42 -8.53 -16.25 -4.94
CA ALA A 42 -9.44 -15.48 -4.12
C ALA A 42 -9.58 -16.16 -2.74
N GLU A 43 -8.87 -15.63 -1.75
CA GLU A 43 -8.98 -16.06 -0.36
C GLU A 43 -10.43 -15.86 0.08
N THR A 44 -11.04 -16.88 0.67
CA THR A 44 -12.39 -16.77 1.22
C THR A 44 -12.40 -15.83 2.41
N VAL A 45 -13.56 -15.26 2.74
CA VAL A 45 -13.71 -14.37 3.91
C VAL A 45 -13.23 -15.05 5.20
N ALA A 46 -13.53 -16.34 5.37
CA ALA A 46 -13.11 -17.11 6.54
C ALA A 46 -11.58 -17.25 6.63
N GLU A 47 -10.91 -17.49 5.51
CA GLU A 47 -9.45 -17.58 5.44
C GLU A 47 -8.78 -16.23 5.73
N THR A 48 -9.28 -15.13 5.16
CA THR A 48 -8.77 -13.77 5.45
C THR A 48 -8.90 -13.45 6.94
N VAL A 49 -10.05 -13.72 7.55
CA VAL A 49 -10.27 -13.51 9.00
C VAL A 49 -9.30 -14.36 9.82
N ALA A 50 -9.17 -15.66 9.48
CA ALA A 50 -8.26 -16.56 10.19
C ALA A 50 -6.80 -16.11 10.10
N ARG A 51 -6.35 -15.67 8.93
CA ARG A 51 -5.00 -15.15 8.69
C ARG A 51 -4.73 -13.88 9.50
N LEU A 52 -5.67 -12.95 9.56
CA LEU A 52 -5.51 -11.71 10.33
C LEU A 52 -5.50 -11.97 11.84
N ARG A 53 -6.38 -12.85 12.34
CA ARG A 53 -6.36 -13.29 13.74
C ARG A 53 -5.04 -13.96 14.11
N LYS A 54 -4.53 -14.85 13.26
CA LYS A 54 -3.21 -15.49 13.43
C LYS A 54 -2.10 -14.43 13.44
N THR A 55 -2.16 -13.45 12.54
CA THR A 55 -1.18 -12.35 12.50
C THR A 55 -1.22 -11.52 13.78
N PHE A 56 -2.40 -11.16 14.28
CA PHE A 56 -2.55 -10.44 15.54
C PHE A 56 -1.97 -11.23 16.72
N ALA A 57 -2.24 -12.53 16.79
CA ALA A 57 -1.73 -13.42 17.85
C ALA A 57 -0.19 -13.50 17.91
N THR A 58 0.52 -13.24 16.81
CA THR A 58 1.99 -13.15 16.81
C THR A 58 2.53 -11.93 17.59
N GLY A 59 1.68 -10.97 17.92
CA GLY A 59 2.08 -9.71 18.56
C GLY A 59 2.70 -8.69 17.60
N ARG A 60 2.73 -8.96 16.27
CA ARG A 60 3.30 -8.07 15.26
C ARG A 60 2.81 -6.62 15.35
N THR A 61 1.52 -6.43 15.69
CA THR A 61 0.89 -5.10 15.75
C THR A 61 1.11 -4.34 17.06
N ARG A 62 1.81 -4.95 18.03
CA ARG A 62 1.96 -4.38 19.37
C ARG A 62 2.94 -3.21 19.42
N SER A 63 4.00 -3.22 18.61
CA SER A 63 5.06 -2.21 18.70
C SER A 63 4.60 -0.84 18.20
N VAL A 64 5.09 0.21 18.83
CA VAL A 64 4.76 1.59 18.46
C VAL A 64 5.34 1.94 17.09
N GLU A 65 6.50 1.38 16.75
CA GLU A 65 7.18 1.54 15.47
C GLU A 65 6.34 0.97 14.34
N TRP A 66 5.78 -0.23 14.52
CA TRP A 66 4.90 -0.85 13.53
C TRP A 66 3.67 0.02 13.29
N ARG A 67 2.97 0.43 14.36
CA ARG A 67 1.77 1.27 14.24
C ARG A 67 2.08 2.59 13.53
N ARG A 68 3.16 3.26 13.92
CA ARG A 68 3.61 4.51 13.29
C ARG A 68 3.92 4.32 11.82
N ASN A 69 4.61 3.24 11.45
CA ASN A 69 4.96 2.95 10.07
C ASN A 69 3.71 2.67 9.23
N GLN A 70 2.74 1.91 9.74
CA GLN A 70 1.48 1.67 9.04
C GLN A 70 0.66 2.95 8.83
N LEU A 71 0.64 3.85 9.83
CA LEU A 71 -0.05 5.15 9.71
C LEU A 71 0.60 6.04 8.65
N LEU A 72 1.93 6.10 8.59
CA LEU A 72 2.66 6.84 7.57
C LEU A 72 2.54 6.21 6.18
N GLN A 73 2.40 4.88 6.11
CA GLN A 73 2.10 4.17 4.86
C GLN A 73 0.70 4.52 4.35
N LEU A 74 -0.31 4.57 5.23
CA LEU A 74 -1.65 4.99 4.86
C LEU A 74 -1.69 6.45 4.38
N GLN A 75 -0.96 7.35 5.06
CA GLN A 75 -0.78 8.73 4.60
C GLN A 75 -0.23 8.77 3.17
N ARG A 76 0.87 8.05 2.90
CA ARG A 76 1.47 8.00 1.56
C ARG A 76 0.57 7.37 0.52
N LEU A 77 -0.16 6.30 0.85
CA LEU A 77 -1.14 5.69 -0.06
C LEU A 77 -2.13 6.73 -0.55
N MET A 78 -2.66 7.57 0.35
CA MET A 78 -3.62 8.60 -0.02
C MET A 78 -2.98 9.72 -0.87
N GLU A 79 -1.79 10.21 -0.48
CA GLU A 79 -1.09 11.30 -1.17
C GLU A 79 -0.57 10.88 -2.56
N GLU A 80 -0.01 9.68 -2.69
CA GLU A 80 0.57 9.18 -3.94
C GLU A 80 -0.49 8.76 -4.98
N ASN A 81 -1.76 8.62 -4.57
CA ASN A 81 -2.86 8.18 -5.43
C ASN A 81 -4.01 9.22 -5.47
N GLU A 82 -3.72 10.48 -5.17
CA GLU A 82 -4.72 11.56 -5.11
C GLU A 82 -5.55 11.67 -6.40
N ASP A 83 -4.89 11.64 -7.56
CA ASP A 83 -5.55 11.73 -8.87
C ASP A 83 -6.50 10.53 -9.08
N ALA A 84 -6.01 9.31 -8.84
CA ALA A 84 -6.81 8.09 -9.01
C ALA A 84 -8.01 8.04 -8.04
N ILE A 85 -7.84 8.53 -6.81
CA ILE A 85 -8.93 8.64 -5.83
C ILE A 85 -9.97 9.65 -6.30
N THR A 86 -9.52 10.79 -6.82
CA THR A 86 -10.39 11.84 -7.35
C THR A 86 -11.18 11.34 -8.56
N ASP A 87 -10.54 10.62 -9.48
CA ASP A 87 -11.20 10.03 -10.65
C ASP A 87 -12.27 9.01 -10.23
N ALA A 88 -11.97 8.16 -9.25
CA ALA A 88 -12.95 7.19 -8.73
C ALA A 88 -14.15 7.87 -8.05
N LEU A 89 -13.92 8.97 -7.32
CA LEU A 89 -14.98 9.75 -6.69
C LEU A 89 -15.83 10.50 -7.73
N ALA A 90 -15.22 10.97 -8.81
CA ALA A 90 -15.96 11.55 -9.93
C ALA A 90 -16.83 10.49 -10.63
N GLU A 91 -16.32 9.28 -10.86
CA GLU A 91 -17.08 8.18 -11.46
C GLU A 91 -18.29 7.77 -10.61
N ASP A 92 -18.10 7.60 -9.30
CA ASP A 92 -19.18 7.12 -8.42
C ASP A 92 -20.18 8.21 -8.02
N LEU A 93 -19.72 9.45 -7.81
CA LEU A 93 -20.47 10.51 -7.12
C LEU A 93 -20.57 11.83 -7.89
N ASP A 94 -19.99 11.93 -9.10
CA ASP A 94 -19.85 13.19 -9.86
C ASP A 94 -19.21 14.32 -9.01
N ARG A 95 -18.32 13.93 -8.08
CA ARG A 95 -17.70 14.85 -7.14
C ARG A 95 -16.57 15.61 -7.82
N ASN A 96 -16.57 16.94 -7.68
CA ASN A 96 -15.49 17.78 -8.20
C ASN A 96 -14.17 17.54 -7.43
N PRO A 97 -13.00 17.78 -8.05
CA PRO A 97 -11.70 17.50 -7.44
C PRO A 97 -11.43 18.17 -6.10
N VAL A 98 -11.88 19.42 -5.94
CA VAL A 98 -11.64 20.18 -4.69
C VAL A 98 -12.43 19.58 -3.54
N GLU A 99 -13.69 19.22 -3.79
CA GLU A 99 -14.52 18.54 -2.79
C GLU A 99 -13.99 17.14 -2.47
N ALA A 100 -13.58 16.37 -3.49
CA ALA A 100 -12.97 15.05 -3.31
C ALA A 100 -11.72 15.13 -2.40
N TYR A 101 -10.84 16.09 -2.69
CA TYR A 101 -9.65 16.31 -1.90
C TYR A 101 -9.98 16.67 -0.45
N ILE A 102 -10.82 17.68 -0.22
CA ILE A 102 -11.12 18.16 1.13
C ILE A 102 -11.87 17.11 1.95
N ALA A 103 -12.84 16.42 1.36
CA ALA A 103 -13.75 15.56 2.10
C ALA A 103 -13.19 14.15 2.35
N ASP A 104 -12.48 13.56 1.38
CA ASP A 104 -12.05 12.16 1.45
C ASP A 104 -10.54 12.01 1.67
N ILE A 105 -9.73 12.86 1.04
CA ILE A 105 -8.27 12.70 0.99
C ILE A 105 -7.59 13.42 2.15
N ALA A 106 -7.71 14.75 2.20
CA ALA A 106 -7.00 15.62 3.13
C ALA A 106 -7.30 15.29 4.59
N VAL A 107 -8.57 14.99 4.91
CA VAL A 107 -8.97 14.61 6.27
C VAL A 107 -8.28 13.31 6.68
N THR A 108 -8.36 12.26 5.87
CA THR A 108 -7.71 10.96 6.15
C THR A 108 -6.19 11.10 6.30
N VAL A 109 -5.55 11.84 5.40
CA VAL A 109 -4.10 12.14 5.44
C VAL A 109 -3.73 12.84 6.75
N SER A 110 -4.50 13.87 7.13
CA SER A 110 -4.25 14.66 8.34
C SER A 110 -4.41 13.82 9.61
N GLU A 111 -5.43 12.97 9.67
CA GLU A 111 -5.67 12.05 10.79
C GLU A 111 -4.56 11.01 10.91
N ALA A 112 -4.14 10.39 9.80
CA ALA A 112 -3.05 9.42 9.77
C ALA A 112 -1.74 10.04 10.27
N LYS A 113 -1.39 11.24 9.78
CA LYS A 113 -0.21 11.99 10.19
C LYS A 113 -0.26 12.40 11.66
N TYR A 114 -1.42 12.85 12.13
CA TYR A 114 -1.63 13.20 13.53
C TYR A 114 -1.47 11.99 14.44
N ALA A 115 -2.10 10.87 14.09
CA ALA A 115 -1.99 9.61 14.81
C ALA A 115 -0.54 9.12 14.85
N ALA A 116 0.19 9.16 13.73
CA ALA A 116 1.60 8.77 13.67
C ALA A 116 2.49 9.60 14.61
N LYS A 117 2.16 10.88 14.81
CA LYS A 117 2.86 11.79 15.74
C LYS A 117 2.52 11.50 17.21
N LYS A 118 1.31 11.03 17.50
CA LYS A 118 0.79 10.93 18.87
C LYS A 118 0.75 9.51 19.43
N VAL A 119 0.81 8.47 18.60
CA VAL A 119 0.62 7.06 19.00
C VAL A 119 1.50 6.63 20.18
N ARG A 120 2.77 7.05 20.22
CA ARG A 120 3.68 6.78 21.36
C ARG A 120 3.16 7.34 22.68
N LYS A 121 2.59 8.55 22.65
CA LYS A 121 2.01 9.19 23.84
C LYS A 121 0.71 8.47 24.26
N TRP A 122 -0.13 8.08 23.30
CA TRP A 122 -1.40 7.41 23.58
C TRP A 122 -1.23 6.02 24.20
N MET A 123 -0.19 5.29 23.81
CA MET A 123 0.12 3.96 24.34
C MET A 123 0.71 3.97 25.76
N ARG A 124 1.13 5.14 26.29
CA ARG A 124 1.81 5.19 27.59
C ARG A 124 0.85 4.88 28.72
N ARG A 125 1.26 3.98 29.63
CA ARG A 125 0.56 3.73 30.90
C ARG A 125 0.26 5.03 31.64
N LYS A 126 -0.97 5.15 32.13
CA LYS A 126 -1.40 6.28 32.95
C LYS A 126 -1.46 5.84 34.39
N TYR A 127 -0.48 6.23 35.19
CA TYR A 127 -0.45 5.92 36.62
C TYR A 127 -1.54 6.68 37.36
N LEU A 128 -2.19 6.01 38.29
CA LEU A 128 -3.24 6.54 39.16
C LEU A 128 -2.79 6.42 40.61
N LEU A 129 -3.09 7.44 41.40
CA LEU A 129 -2.90 7.36 42.84
C LEU A 129 -3.98 6.44 43.41
N LEU A 130 -3.55 5.47 44.23
CA LEU A 130 -4.46 4.58 44.94
C LEU A 130 -4.93 5.21 46.25
N GLU A 131 -6.08 4.75 46.75
CA GLU A 131 -6.58 5.16 48.05
C GLU A 131 -5.66 4.67 49.18
N ALA A 132 -5.68 5.37 50.32
CA ALA A 132 -4.77 5.10 51.44
C ALA A 132 -4.71 3.62 51.89
N PRO A 133 -5.82 2.85 51.93
CA PRO A 133 -5.77 1.43 52.32
C PRO A 133 -5.02 0.52 51.36
N GLN A 134 -4.79 0.96 50.11
CA GLN A 134 -4.14 0.18 49.06
C GLN A 134 -2.64 0.48 48.93
N LEU A 135 -2.11 1.42 49.73
CA LEU A 135 -0.70 1.75 49.77
C LEU A 135 0.10 0.62 50.46
N PRO A 136 1.31 0.28 49.97
CA PRO A 136 2.14 0.98 48.98
C PRO A 136 1.93 0.52 47.52
N GLY A 137 0.77 -0.04 47.18
CA GLY A 137 0.45 -0.49 45.82
C GLY A 137 0.52 0.61 44.76
N ARG A 138 0.66 0.21 43.48
CA ARG A 138 0.67 1.13 42.32
C ARG A 138 -0.43 0.73 41.34
N GLY A 139 -1.26 1.68 40.95
CA GLY A 139 -2.29 1.49 39.91
C GLY A 139 -1.90 2.18 38.60
N TRP A 140 -2.28 1.60 37.46
CA TRP A 140 -2.22 2.27 36.17
C TRP A 140 -3.30 1.76 35.22
N VAL A 141 -3.59 2.57 34.21
CA VAL A 141 -4.40 2.18 33.05
C VAL A 141 -3.47 1.90 31.88
N GLU A 142 -3.65 0.73 31.28
CA GLU A 142 -2.99 0.27 30.07
C GLU A 142 -4.05 0.00 29.00
N TYR A 143 -3.85 0.54 27.80
CA TYR A 143 -4.78 0.38 26.69
C TYR A 143 -4.25 -0.69 25.75
N GLU A 144 -5.00 -1.77 25.58
CA GLU A 144 -4.66 -2.88 24.70
C GLU A 144 -5.57 -2.92 23.46
N PRO A 145 -5.06 -3.35 22.30
CA PRO A 145 -5.89 -3.57 21.12
C PRO A 145 -6.91 -4.69 21.36
N TYR A 146 -8.08 -4.57 20.73
CA TYR A 146 -9.13 -5.60 20.75
C TYR A 146 -8.74 -6.85 19.96
N GLY A 147 -8.03 -6.70 18.83
CA GLY A 147 -7.62 -7.82 17.99
C GLY A 147 -7.80 -7.59 16.50
N THR A 148 -8.73 -8.33 15.90
CA THR A 148 -9.13 -8.17 14.49
C THR A 148 -10.47 -7.47 14.45
N VAL A 149 -10.51 -6.30 13.80
CA VAL A 149 -11.70 -5.46 13.70
C VAL A 149 -12.18 -5.36 12.26
N LEU A 150 -13.50 -5.20 12.08
CA LEU A 150 -14.14 -4.96 10.79
C LEU A 150 -14.59 -3.50 10.71
N ILE A 151 -14.31 -2.85 9.59
CA ILE A 151 -14.84 -1.54 9.24
C ILE A 151 -15.72 -1.70 8.01
N ILE A 152 -16.96 -1.22 8.12
CA ILE A 152 -17.93 -1.23 7.03
C ILE A 152 -18.08 0.23 6.57
N GLY A 153 -17.60 0.52 5.37
CA GLY A 153 -17.65 1.85 4.78
C GLY A 153 -19.01 2.16 4.16
N ALA A 154 -19.38 3.44 4.15
CA ALA A 154 -20.55 3.94 3.43
C ALA A 154 -20.15 4.50 2.04
N TRP A 155 -21.14 4.84 1.21
CA TRP A 155 -20.92 5.27 -0.18
C TRP A 155 -20.70 6.78 -0.36
N ASN A 156 -21.13 7.62 0.58
CA ASN A 156 -21.14 9.08 0.42
C ASN A 156 -19.78 9.75 0.64
N TYR A 157 -18.89 9.09 1.37
CA TYR A 157 -17.46 9.44 1.55
C TYR A 157 -16.66 8.14 1.59
N PRO A 158 -16.56 7.44 0.44
CA PRO A 158 -16.18 6.04 0.42
C PRO A 158 -14.74 5.80 0.89
N PHE A 159 -13.84 6.78 0.73
CA PHE A 159 -12.48 6.67 1.24
C PHE A 159 -12.41 7.08 2.71
N TYR A 160 -12.98 8.22 3.10
CA TYR A 160 -12.90 8.66 4.50
C TYR A 160 -13.62 7.72 5.47
N LEU A 161 -14.85 7.29 5.17
CA LEU A 161 -15.62 6.43 6.05
C LEU A 161 -15.12 4.98 6.10
N THR A 162 -14.20 4.62 5.20
CA THR A 162 -13.52 3.32 5.21
C THR A 162 -12.14 3.42 5.87
N LEU A 163 -11.33 4.40 5.49
CA LEU A 163 -9.92 4.52 5.87
C LEU A 163 -9.68 5.42 7.09
N GLY A 164 -10.53 6.42 7.35
CA GLY A 164 -10.50 7.23 8.56
C GLY A 164 -10.64 6.39 9.84
N PRO A 165 -11.69 5.55 9.98
CA PRO A 165 -11.77 4.61 11.10
C PRO A 165 -10.59 3.61 11.16
N ALA A 166 -9.99 3.28 10.01
CA ALA A 166 -8.83 2.40 9.95
C ALA A 166 -7.58 3.05 10.57
N VAL A 167 -7.43 4.38 10.47
CA VAL A 167 -6.39 5.14 11.20
C VAL A 167 -6.47 4.84 12.69
N GLY A 168 -7.66 4.95 13.28
CA GLY A 168 -7.89 4.68 14.70
C GLY A 168 -7.58 3.23 15.07
N ALA A 169 -8.07 2.28 14.26
CA ALA A 169 -7.86 0.86 14.48
C ALA A 169 -6.37 0.47 14.43
N ILE A 170 -5.61 1.00 13.46
CA ILE A 170 -4.16 0.80 13.32
C ILE A 170 -3.42 1.46 14.48
N ALA A 171 -3.77 2.69 14.87
CA ALA A 171 -3.16 3.40 15.99
C ALA A 171 -3.35 2.66 17.33
N ALA A 172 -4.50 2.00 17.50
CA ALA A 172 -4.78 1.13 18.65
C ALA A 172 -4.03 -0.20 18.60
N GLY A 173 -3.51 -0.62 17.43
CA GLY A 173 -2.72 -1.85 17.25
C GLY A 173 -3.54 -3.06 16.82
N ASN A 174 -4.71 -2.84 16.20
CA ASN A 174 -5.54 -3.92 15.67
C ASN A 174 -5.08 -4.37 14.27
N THR A 175 -5.48 -5.58 13.89
CA THR A 175 -5.58 -5.96 12.47
C THR A 175 -6.97 -5.56 11.95
N VAL A 176 -7.06 -5.18 10.68
CA VAL A 176 -8.26 -4.53 10.13
C VAL A 176 -8.76 -5.27 8.89
N ILE A 177 -10.06 -5.50 8.83
CA ILE A 177 -10.79 -5.93 7.64
C ILE A 177 -11.62 -4.74 7.18
N LEU A 178 -11.56 -4.45 5.88
CA LEU A 178 -12.34 -3.37 5.27
C LEU A 178 -13.41 -3.99 4.39
N LYS A 179 -14.67 -3.57 4.59
CA LYS A 179 -15.77 -3.79 3.66
C LYS A 179 -16.19 -2.42 3.12
N PRO A 180 -15.59 -1.93 2.03
CA PRO A 180 -16.08 -0.72 1.37
C PRO A 180 -17.48 -0.95 0.79
N SER A 181 -18.20 0.15 0.53
CA SER A 181 -19.55 0.10 -0.02
C SER A 181 -19.54 -0.38 -1.47
N GLU A 182 -20.39 -1.35 -1.79
CA GLU A 182 -20.63 -1.82 -3.16
C GLU A 182 -21.34 -0.79 -4.06
N ILE A 183 -21.97 0.23 -3.47
CA ILE A 183 -22.64 1.31 -4.21
C ILE A 183 -21.61 2.25 -4.86
N ALA A 184 -20.47 2.47 -4.20
CA ALA A 184 -19.34 3.23 -4.74
C ALA A 184 -18.33 2.25 -5.37
N ALA A 185 -18.65 1.75 -6.56
CA ALA A 185 -17.96 0.63 -7.18
C ALA A 185 -16.54 0.99 -7.64
N ALA A 186 -16.32 2.18 -8.20
CA ALA A 186 -14.99 2.63 -8.59
C ALA A 186 -14.08 2.81 -7.38
N SER A 187 -14.59 3.47 -6.33
CA SER A 187 -13.89 3.72 -5.08
C SER A 187 -13.57 2.43 -4.34
N SER A 188 -14.53 1.50 -4.24
CA SER A 188 -14.31 0.21 -3.56
C SER A 188 -13.30 -0.68 -4.27
N ARG A 189 -13.31 -0.71 -5.62
CA ARG A 189 -12.25 -1.38 -6.41
C ARG A 189 -10.89 -0.76 -6.14
N LEU A 190 -10.78 0.56 -6.20
CA LEU A 190 -9.49 1.24 -5.98
C LEU A 190 -8.95 0.97 -4.57
N ILE A 191 -9.80 1.00 -3.54
CA ILE A 191 -9.40 0.62 -2.16
C ILE A 191 -8.87 -0.82 -2.12
N ALA A 192 -9.54 -1.77 -2.79
CA ALA A 192 -9.12 -3.16 -2.83
C ALA A 192 -7.77 -3.36 -3.55
N GLU A 193 -7.44 -2.51 -4.52
CA GLU A 193 -6.16 -2.53 -5.24
C GLU A 193 -5.01 -1.89 -4.42
N LEU A 194 -5.26 -0.74 -3.79
CA LEU A 194 -4.22 0.06 -3.13
C LEU A 194 -3.78 -0.52 -1.77
N VAL A 195 -4.72 -1.05 -0.99
CA VAL A 195 -4.46 -1.49 0.40
C VAL A 195 -3.46 -2.67 0.47
N PRO A 196 -3.60 -3.76 -0.32
CA PRO A 196 -2.64 -4.86 -0.31
C PRO A 196 -1.24 -4.45 -0.74
N ALA A 197 -1.12 -3.59 -1.76
CA ALA A 197 0.14 -3.09 -2.29
C ALA A 197 0.99 -2.41 -1.21
N THR A 198 0.33 -1.67 -0.33
CA THR A 198 0.98 -0.94 0.77
C THR A 198 1.43 -1.87 1.91
N SER A 199 0.66 -2.92 2.20
CA SER A 199 0.99 -3.88 3.27
C SER A 199 2.24 -4.73 3.00
N THR A 200 2.62 -4.85 1.73
CA THR A 200 3.75 -5.68 1.26
C THR A 200 5.01 -4.84 1.01
N ALA A 201 4.86 -3.53 0.85
CA ALA A 201 5.95 -2.61 0.56
C ALA A 201 6.78 -2.28 1.80
N THR A 202 7.62 -3.23 2.23
CA THR A 202 8.88 -2.92 2.93
C THR A 202 9.88 -2.38 1.90
N ARG A 203 9.54 -1.30 1.19
CA ARG A 203 10.51 -0.53 0.41
C ARG A 203 10.70 0.79 1.11
N SER A 204 11.50 0.76 2.17
CA SER A 204 12.09 1.99 2.70
C SER A 204 13.08 2.53 1.67
N PRO A 205 12.92 3.75 1.14
CA PRO A 205 13.92 4.37 0.28
C PRO A 205 15.26 4.65 1.00
N TRP A 206 15.32 4.47 2.33
CA TRP A 206 16.50 4.75 3.16
C TRP A 206 17.53 3.60 3.24
N SER A 207 17.30 2.47 2.57
CA SER A 207 18.27 1.35 2.55
C SER A 207 19.50 1.60 1.66
N LYS A 208 19.55 2.68 0.86
CA LYS A 208 20.67 2.95 -0.06
C LYS A 208 21.60 4.10 0.36
N ALA A 209 21.43 4.69 1.54
CA ALA A 209 22.19 5.88 1.96
C ALA A 209 23.27 5.64 3.03
N THR A 210 23.71 4.40 3.26
CA THR A 210 24.79 4.13 4.25
C THR A 210 25.81 3.12 3.74
N ALA A 211 26.32 3.40 2.54
CA ALA A 211 27.58 2.86 2.06
C ALA A 211 28.38 4.00 1.43
N ARG A 212 29.04 4.77 2.29
CA ARG A 212 30.28 5.53 2.06
C ARG A 212 30.77 6.07 3.41
#